data_AF-A0A6G0YDX9-F1
#
_entry.id   AF-A0A6G0YDX9-F1
#
_cell.length_a   1.000
_cell.length_b   1.000
_cell.length_c   1.000
_cell.angle_alpha   90.00
_cell.angle_beta   90.00
_cell.angle_gamma   90.00
#
_symmetry.space_group_name_H-M   'P 1'
#
loop_
_entity.id
_entity.type
_entity.pdbx_description
1 polymer ?
#
loop_
_entity_poly.entity_id
_entity_poly.type
_entity_poly.pdbx_seq_one_letter_code
_entity_poly.pdbx_strand_id
1 'polypeptide(L)'
;MRSFQKSWYDLYDWLEYNPTADAEFCFSCRCFSGNEKNLELTFSTTGFKSWYRVLHMFKRHNLSKAHINSTKSLGHYKNSKSIDEIIDINKTVCLKTMEAERLKNRKLMER
;
A
#
# COMPACT_ATOMS: atom_id res chain seq x y z
N MET A 1 10.10 3.10 30.91
CA MET A 1 10.63 3.58 29.62
C MET A 1 9.88 4.85 29.21
N ARG A 2 10.60 5.89 28.76
CA ARG A 2 10.06 7.21 28.36
C ARG A 2 10.57 7.65 26.98
N SER A 3 10.97 6.71 26.14
CA SER A 3 11.55 6.98 24.82
C SER A 3 11.12 5.90 23.85
N PHE A 4 11.30 6.19 22.57
CA PHE A 4 11.26 5.18 21.51
C PHE A 4 12.12 3.96 21.89
N GLN A 5 11.67 2.77 21.48
CA GLN A 5 12.53 1.60 21.55
C GLN A 5 12.45 0.72 20.31
N LYS A 6 13.64 0.35 19.87
CA LYS A 6 13.91 -0.33 18.61
C LYS A 6 13.19 -1.67 18.48
N SER A 7 12.93 -2.36 19.59
CA SER A 7 12.20 -3.64 19.61
C SER A 7 10.77 -3.52 19.08
N TRP A 8 10.20 -2.32 19.00
CA TRP A 8 8.88 -2.12 18.41
C TRP A 8 8.88 -2.30 16.89
N TYR A 9 10.01 -2.11 16.21
CA TYR A 9 10.12 -2.39 14.78
C TYR A 9 9.92 -3.87 14.47
N ASP A 10 10.36 -4.76 15.36
CA ASP A 10 10.18 -6.21 15.18
C ASP A 10 8.72 -6.65 15.32
N LEU A 11 7.87 -5.80 15.91
CA LEU A 11 6.45 -6.08 16.15
C LEU A 11 5.52 -5.39 15.13
N TYR A 12 5.96 -4.28 14.54
CA TYR A 12 5.12 -3.41 13.71
C TYR A 12 5.88 -2.91 12.49
N ASP A 13 5.76 -3.61 11.36
CA ASP A 13 6.43 -3.29 10.09
C ASP A 13 6.11 -1.89 9.54
N TRP A 14 4.96 -1.32 9.92
CA TRP A 14 4.52 -0.01 9.47
C TRP A 14 5.08 1.16 10.27
N LEU A 15 5.73 0.88 11.41
CA LEU A 15 6.20 1.88 12.35
C LEU A 15 7.35 2.67 11.76
N GLU A 16 7.34 3.99 11.94
CA GLU A 16 8.43 4.87 11.58
C GLU A 16 8.67 5.88 12.70
N TYR A 17 9.93 6.10 13.08
CA TYR A 17 10.30 7.07 14.11
C TYR A 17 11.00 8.26 13.46
N ASN A 18 10.58 9.47 13.83
CA ASN A 18 11.22 10.71 13.41
C ASN A 18 12.01 11.30 14.60
N PRO A 19 13.36 11.31 14.55
CA PRO A 19 14.18 11.84 15.64
C PRO A 19 13.98 13.33 15.90
N THR A 20 13.72 14.14 14.85
CA THR A 20 13.54 15.59 14.98
C THR A 20 12.23 15.92 15.67
N ALA A 21 11.17 15.17 15.39
CA ALA A 21 9.87 15.35 16.02
C ALA A 21 9.76 14.63 17.37
N ASP A 22 10.69 13.72 17.68
CA ASP A 22 10.58 12.72 18.74
C ASP A 22 9.20 12.06 18.76
N ALA A 23 8.82 11.49 17.61
CA ALA A 23 7.47 10.98 17.38
C ALA A 23 7.45 9.79 16.43
N GLU A 24 6.41 8.98 16.59
CA GLU A 24 6.16 7.82 15.75
C GLU A 24 5.03 8.03 14.77
N PHE A 25 5.18 7.44 13.60
CA PHE A 25 4.26 7.52 12.50
C PHE A 25 3.99 6.12 11.95
N CYS A 26 2.91 6.02 11.19
CA CYS A 26 2.62 4.86 10.38
C CYS A 26 2.88 5.20 8.92
N PHE A 27 3.88 4.55 8.32
CA PHE A 27 4.30 4.82 6.95
C PHE A 27 3.12 4.69 5.96
N SER A 28 2.36 3.59 6.02
CA SER A 28 1.22 3.37 5.14
C SER A 28 0.14 4.45 5.34
N CYS A 29 -0.18 4.82 6.58
CA CYS A 29 -1.15 5.87 6.87
C CYS A 29 -0.69 7.26 6.46
N ARG A 30 0.61 7.57 6.45
CA ARG A 30 1.10 8.86 5.92
C ARG A 30 1.00 8.93 4.41
N CYS A 31 1.34 7.85 3.71
CA CYS A 31 1.33 7.81 2.25
C CYS A 31 -0.09 7.70 1.68
N PHE A 32 -0.98 7.00 2.38
CA PHE A 32 -2.32 6.67 1.93
C PHE A 32 -3.38 7.10 2.96
N SER A 33 -3.22 8.28 3.56
CA SER A 33 -4.26 8.94 4.36
C SER A 33 -5.45 9.28 3.45
N GLY A 34 -6.27 8.27 3.16
CA GLY A 34 -7.44 8.39 2.29
C GLY A 34 -8.53 9.26 2.92
N ASN A 35 -9.52 9.65 2.12
CA ASN A 35 -10.67 10.50 2.46
C ASN A 35 -11.63 9.89 3.52
N GLU A 36 -11.12 9.16 4.51
CA GLU A 36 -11.91 8.66 5.61
C GLU A 36 -12.36 9.80 6.52
N LYS A 37 -13.64 9.85 6.84
CA LYS A 37 -14.20 10.85 7.75
C LYS A 37 -13.60 10.79 9.17
N ASN A 38 -12.92 9.69 9.50
CA ASN A 38 -12.26 9.44 10.79
C ASN A 38 -10.77 9.15 10.59
N LEU A 39 -10.06 10.08 9.94
CA LEU A 39 -8.60 10.03 9.81
C LEU A 39 -7.94 10.03 11.19
N GLU A 40 -7.16 9.00 11.49
CA GLU A 40 -6.30 8.99 12.66
C GLU A 40 -5.06 9.86 12.39
N LEU A 41 -5.20 11.17 12.64
CA LEU A 41 -4.14 12.17 12.40
C LEU A 41 -2.88 11.93 13.23
N THR A 42 -3.02 11.21 14.34
CA THR A 42 -1.93 10.93 15.27
C THR A 42 -0.78 10.19 14.60
N PHE A 43 -1.06 9.13 13.83
CA PHE A 43 -0.02 8.33 13.17
C PHE A 43 0.25 8.77 11.72
N SER A 44 -0.61 9.61 11.13
CA SER A 44 -0.42 10.10 9.76
C SER A 44 0.26 11.47 9.67
N THR A 45 -0.03 12.40 10.58
CA THR A 45 0.35 13.81 10.43
C THR A 45 1.15 14.35 11.62
N THR A 46 0.65 14.19 12.84
CA THR A 46 1.28 14.84 14.02
C THR A 46 2.38 14.01 14.66
N GLY A 47 2.28 12.69 14.54
CA GLY A 47 3.13 11.73 15.23
C GLY A 47 2.64 11.43 16.64
N PHE A 48 2.86 10.20 17.10
CA PHE A 48 2.56 9.75 18.45
C PHE A 48 3.80 9.93 19.34
N LYS A 49 3.63 10.55 20.52
CA LYS A 49 4.72 10.84 21.47
C LYS A 49 4.50 10.28 22.88
N SER A 50 3.35 9.64 23.13
CA SER A 50 2.95 9.20 24.49
C SER A 50 3.49 7.80 24.80
N TRP A 51 4.79 7.71 25.06
CA TRP A 51 5.55 6.45 25.25
C TRP A 51 4.96 5.49 26.28
N TYR A 52 4.33 6.00 27.35
CA TYR A 52 3.78 5.17 28.43
C TYR A 52 2.54 4.34 28.02
N ARG A 53 1.87 4.68 26.90
CA ARG A 53 0.71 3.97 26.35
C ARG A 53 0.93 3.44 24.93
N VAL A 54 2.16 3.52 24.44
CA VAL A 54 2.50 3.27 23.04
C VAL A 54 2.06 1.91 22.53
N LEU A 55 2.33 0.82 23.26
CA LEU A 55 1.96 -0.54 22.83
C LEU A 55 0.43 -0.72 22.72
N HIS A 56 -0.33 -0.15 23.65
CA HIS A 56 -1.79 -0.18 23.58
C HIS A 56 -2.30 0.62 22.37
N MET A 57 -1.69 1.78 22.11
CA MET A 57 -2.04 2.63 20.99
C MET A 57 -1.68 1.98 19.65
N PHE A 58 -0.52 1.34 19.53
CA PHE A 58 -0.12 0.56 18.37
C PHE A 58 -1.09 -0.57 18.08
N LYS A 59 -1.43 -1.37 19.10
CA LYS A 59 -2.40 -2.46 18.94
C LYS A 59 -3.75 -1.93 18.42
N ARG A 60 -4.22 -0.81 18.97
CA ARG A 60 -5.47 -0.18 18.55
C ARG A 60 -5.38 0.38 17.12
N HIS A 61 -4.28 1.07 16.81
CA HIS A 61 -4.02 1.63 15.49
C HIS A 61 -3.95 0.54 14.42
N ASN A 62 -3.22 -0.54 14.68
CA ASN A 62 -3.06 -1.67 13.78
C ASN A 62 -4.39 -2.34 13.40
N LEU A 63 -5.38 -2.29 14.29
CA LEU A 63 -6.74 -2.81 14.07
C LEU A 63 -7.70 -1.77 13.47
N SER A 64 -7.28 -0.51 13.35
CA SER A 64 -8.13 0.55 12.83
C SER A 64 -8.44 0.36 11.35
N LYS A 65 -9.63 0.77 10.92
CA LYS A 65 -10.03 0.74 9.50
C LYS A 65 -9.11 1.58 8.64
N ALA A 66 -8.73 2.76 9.13
CA ALA A 66 -7.79 3.66 8.47
C ALA A 66 -6.47 2.94 8.18
N HIS A 67 -5.86 2.30 9.17
CA HIS A 67 -4.63 1.52 8.98
C HIS A 67 -4.80 0.39 7.97
N ILE A 68 -5.84 -0.43 8.12
CA ILE A 68 -6.10 -1.56 7.21
C ILE A 68 -6.24 -1.08 5.76
N ASN A 69 -6.98 0.01 5.54
CA ASN A 69 -7.23 0.55 4.21
C ASN A 69 -5.97 1.20 3.62
N SER A 70 -5.20 1.94 4.42
CA SER A 70 -3.92 2.51 3.99
C SER A 70 -2.90 1.41 3.65
N THR A 71 -2.80 0.36 4.46
CA THR A 71 -1.91 -0.78 4.23
C THR A 71 -2.33 -1.57 2.99
N LYS A 72 -3.64 -1.79 2.77
CA LYS A 72 -4.14 -2.36 1.50
C LYS A 72 -3.78 -1.49 0.30
N SER A 73 -3.96 -0.17 0.40
CA SER A 73 -3.66 0.76 -0.68
C SER A 73 -2.17 0.76 -1.04
N LEU A 74 -1.29 0.73 -0.02
CA LEU A 74 0.14 0.55 -0.21
C LEU A 74 0.47 -0.79 -0.89
N GLY A 75 -0.21 -1.87 -0.49
CA GLY A 75 -0.09 -3.18 -1.14
C GLY A 75 -0.50 -3.15 -2.60
N HIS A 76 -1.63 -2.51 -2.92
CA HIS A 76 -2.08 -2.32 -4.31
C HIS A 76 -1.05 -1.52 -5.11
N TYR A 77 -0.54 -0.43 -4.56
CA TYR A 77 0.47 0.39 -5.23
C TYR A 77 1.75 -0.38 -5.52
N LYS A 78 2.25 -1.17 -4.55
CA LYS A 78 3.47 -1.99 -4.74
C LYS A 78 3.28 -3.12 -5.77
N ASN A 79 2.07 -3.64 -5.90
CA ASN A 79 1.76 -4.77 -6.78
C ASN A 79 1.16 -4.35 -8.13
N SER A 80 0.78 -3.08 -8.30
CA SER A 80 0.20 -2.58 -9.54
C SER A 80 1.26 -2.42 -10.61
N LYS A 81 0.92 -2.83 -11.84
CA LYS A 81 1.73 -2.56 -13.02
C LYS A 81 1.64 -1.10 -13.41
N SER A 82 2.71 -0.56 -13.99
CA SER A 82 2.66 0.79 -14.55
C SER A 82 1.68 0.85 -15.72
N ILE A 83 1.17 2.04 -16.00
CA ILE A 83 0.29 2.27 -17.16
C ILE A 83 0.99 1.82 -18.45
N ASP A 84 2.28 2.14 -18.59
CA ASP A 84 3.08 1.77 -19.76
C ASP A 84 3.16 0.25 -19.93
N GLU A 85 3.43 -0.49 -18.85
CA GLU A 85 3.47 -1.96 -18.90
C GLU A 85 2.11 -2.54 -19.29
N ILE A 86 1.02 -1.97 -18.76
CA ILE A 86 -0.34 -2.41 -19.10
C ILE A 86 -0.65 -2.15 -20.58
N ILE A 87 -0.25 -0.99 -21.12
CA ILE A 87 -0.43 -0.65 -22.53
C ILE A 87 0.32 -1.65 -23.42
N ASP A 88 1.57 -1.97 -23.09
CA ASP A 88 2.38 -2.92 -23.85
C ASP A 88 1.83 -4.34 -23.81
N ILE A 89 1.34 -4.79 -22.65
CA ILE A 89 0.66 -6.07 -22.52
C ILE A 89 -0.58 -6.11 -23.42
N ASN A 90 -1.42 -5.07 -23.37
CA ASN A 90 -2.65 -5.00 -24.16
C ASN A 90 -2.35 -5.01 -25.66
N LYS A 91 -1.33 -4.28 -26.10
CA LYS A 91 -0.88 -4.28 -27.50
C LYS A 91 -0.41 -5.67 -27.93
N THR A 92 0.38 -6.34 -27.09
CA THR A 92 0.87 -7.70 -27.35
C THR A 92 -0.25 -8.71 -27.44
N VAL A 93 -1.23 -8.64 -26.53
CA VAL A 93 -2.41 -9.51 -26.55
C VAL A 93 -3.23 -9.28 -27.81
N CYS A 94 -3.49 -8.02 -28.18
CA CYS A 94 -4.22 -7.66 -29.39
C CYS A 94 -3.58 -8.27 -30.65
N LEU A 95 -2.27 -8.10 -30.82
CA LEU A 95 -1.53 -8.64 -31.97
C LEU A 95 -1.60 -10.18 -32.04
N LYS A 96 -1.48 -10.87 -30.89
CA LYS A 96 -1.60 -12.33 -30.83
C LYS A 96 -3.00 -12.81 -31.22
N THR A 97 -4.04 -12.11 -30.76
CA THR A 97 -5.42 -12.43 -31.11
C THR A 97 -5.68 -12.25 -32.60
N MET A 98 -5.25 -11.12 -33.16
CA MET A 98 -5.39 -10.83 -34.60
C MET A 98 -4.70 -11.88 -35.47
N GLU A 99 -3.50 -12.32 -35.07
CA GLU A 99 -2.77 -13.36 -35.81
C GLU A 99 -3.46 -14.73 -35.72
N ALA A 100 -3.98 -15.10 -34.55
CA ALA A 100 -4.74 -16.33 -34.37
C ALA A 100 -6.02 -16.34 -35.24
N GLU A 101 -6.73 -15.22 -35.31
CA GLU A 101 -7.90 -15.04 -36.18
C GLU A 101 -7.52 -15.12 -37.66
N ARG A 102 -6.43 -14.47 -38.07
CA ARG A 102 -5.90 -14.52 -39.45
C ARG A 102 -5.62 -15.97 -39.87
N LEU A 103 -4.97 -16.75 -39.00
CA LEU A 103 -4.66 -18.16 -39.26
C LEU A 103 -5.93 -19.02 -39.32
N LYS A 104 -6.89 -18.77 -38.42
CA LYS A 104 -8.19 -19.45 -38.44
C LYS A 104 -8.92 -19.18 -39.76
N ASN A 105 -8.95 -17.93 -40.22
CA ASN A 105 -9.62 -17.55 -41.46
C ASN A 105 -8.96 -18.16 -42.70
N ARG A 106 -7.62 -18.28 -42.72
CA ARG A 106 -6.88 -18.97 -43.80
C ARG A 106 -7.29 -20.45 -43.92
N LYS A 107 -7.35 -21.16 -42.78
CA LYS A 107 -7.76 -22.59 -42.74
C LYS A 107 -9.20 -22.82 -43.22
N LEU A 108 -10.08 -21.82 -43.12
CA LEU A 108 -11.45 -21.94 -43.63
C LEU A 108 -11.51 -22.01 -45.16
N MET A 109 -10.58 -21.35 -45.85
CA MET A 109 -10.52 -21.32 -47.32
C MET A 109 -9.91 -22.59 -47.93
N GLU A 110 -9.36 -23.49 -47.11
CA GLU A 110 -8.79 -24.78 -47.52
C GLU A 110 -9.83 -25.92 -47.49
N ARG A 111 -11.11 -25.61 -47.22
CA ARG A 111 -12.26 -26.54 -47.29
C ARG A 111 -12.97 -26.41 -48.62
#